data_AF-A0A2M6ZT64-F1
#
_entry.id   AF-A0A2M6ZT64-F1
#
_cell.length_a   1.000
_cell.length_b   1.000
_cell.length_c   1.000
_cell.angle_alpha   90.00
_cell.angle_beta   90.00
_cell.angle_gamma   90.00
#
_symmetry.space_group_name_H-M   'P 1'
#
loop_
_entity.id
_entity.type
_entity.pdbx_description
1 polymer ?
#
loop_
_entity_poly.entity_id
_entity_poly.type
_entity_poly.pdbx_seq_one_letter_code
_entity_poly.pdbx_strand_id
1 'polypeptide(L)'
;ISHDIIGAMETIDESKLEPGEPKIIWDRDYAEALRAVEDGDIEGFLAFPEDFSEGVMMGYGADLEVVADVEAANTRAVLNGIATAIASEVGAQQVASSATIGLMVAQSMIDSSDMPDIEQAMRQIFAGMGDAAARESIITFETQKIGEVEGFNESNYVIPGYLVMFVFFTAALAAELIVRERQNHTLERMLASSVRKASILGGMFAGTAAKGLIQILIFWVVGLL
;
A
#
# COMPACT_ATOMS: atom_id res chain seq x y z
N ILE A 1 13.60 -18.79 15.68
CA ILE A 1 12.89 -17.54 15.31
C ILE A 1 12.63 -17.48 13.82
N SER A 2 13.63 -17.29 12.94
CA SER A 2 13.39 -17.25 11.49
C SER A 2 12.68 -18.50 10.96
N HIS A 3 13.16 -19.70 11.30
CA HIS A 3 12.51 -20.97 10.93
C HIS A 3 11.06 -21.11 11.45
N ASP A 4 10.76 -20.57 12.63
CA ASP A 4 9.42 -20.67 13.23
C ASP A 4 8.44 -19.73 12.53
N ILE A 5 8.89 -18.52 12.17
CA ILE A 5 8.11 -17.54 11.41
C ILE A 5 7.82 -18.08 10.01
N ILE A 6 8.84 -18.61 9.32
CA ILE A 6 8.70 -19.19 7.98
C ILE A 6 7.70 -20.36 7.99
N GLY A 7 7.84 -21.28 8.95
CA GLY A 7 6.95 -22.44 9.05
C GLY A 7 5.49 -22.08 9.40
N ALA A 8 5.24 -20.92 10.01
CA ALA A 8 3.89 -20.45 10.28
C ALA A 8 3.21 -19.82 9.05
N MET A 9 4.00 -19.40 8.06
CA MET A 9 3.52 -18.71 6.86
C MET A 9 3.46 -19.61 5.62
N GLU A 10 4.21 -20.70 5.61
CA GLU A 10 4.26 -21.64 4.48
C GLU A 10 2.87 -22.23 4.16
N THR A 11 2.50 -22.18 2.89
CA THR A 11 1.26 -22.78 2.40
C THR A 11 1.47 -24.28 2.17
N ILE A 12 1.14 -25.09 3.19
CA ILE A 12 1.32 -26.54 3.15
C ILE A 12 0.23 -27.25 2.31
N ASP A 13 -0.97 -26.66 2.20
CA ASP A 13 -2.12 -27.27 1.53
C ASP A 13 -2.79 -26.27 0.57
N GLU A 14 -2.44 -26.38 -0.71
CA GLU A 14 -2.96 -25.53 -1.79
C GLU A 14 -4.48 -25.68 -1.99
N SER A 15 -5.07 -26.79 -1.56
CA SER A 15 -6.51 -27.04 -1.74
C SER A 15 -7.41 -26.17 -0.84
N LYS A 16 -6.81 -25.49 0.15
CA LYS A 16 -7.49 -24.60 1.09
C LYS A 16 -7.42 -23.13 0.71
N LEU A 17 -6.71 -22.79 -0.36
CA LEU A 17 -6.57 -21.41 -0.80
C LEU A 17 -7.90 -20.89 -1.37
N GLU A 18 -8.36 -19.76 -0.85
CA GLU A 18 -9.46 -19.02 -1.47
C GLU A 18 -8.98 -18.30 -2.74
N PRO A 19 -9.87 -18.03 -3.72
CA PRO A 19 -9.48 -17.29 -4.93
C PRO A 19 -8.87 -15.92 -4.60
N GLY A 20 -7.60 -15.74 -4.94
CA GLY A 20 -6.84 -14.51 -4.68
C GLY A 20 -5.91 -14.57 -3.48
N GLU A 21 -5.86 -15.67 -2.73
CA GLU A 21 -4.87 -15.85 -1.67
C GLU A 21 -3.48 -16.17 -2.26
N PRO A 22 -2.41 -15.53 -1.74
CA PRO A 22 -1.06 -15.78 -2.22
C PRO A 22 -0.56 -17.15 -1.75
N LYS A 23 0.10 -17.89 -2.64
CA LYS A 23 0.84 -19.11 -2.30
C LYS A 23 2.19 -18.72 -1.72
N ILE A 24 2.43 -19.07 -0.46
CA ILE A 24 3.70 -18.80 0.23
C ILE A 24 4.52 -20.09 0.23
N ILE A 25 5.70 -20.05 -0.37
CA ILE A 25 6.65 -21.17 -0.42
C ILE A 25 7.90 -20.83 0.38
N TRP A 26 8.48 -21.84 1.04
CA TRP A 26 9.77 -21.69 1.68
C TRP A 26 10.89 -22.23 0.78
N ASP A 27 11.76 -21.33 0.34
CA ASP A 27 13.04 -21.68 -0.31
C ASP A 27 14.22 -21.38 0.62
N ARG A 28 15.26 -22.22 0.57
CA ARG A 28 16.49 -22.05 1.35
C ARG A 28 17.59 -21.36 0.57
N ASP A 29 17.50 -21.30 -0.76
CA ASP A 29 18.53 -20.68 -1.60
C ASP A 29 18.08 -19.30 -2.09
N TYR A 30 18.75 -18.25 -1.60
CA TYR A 30 18.51 -16.87 -2.01
C TYR A 30 18.73 -16.67 -3.52
N ALA A 31 19.75 -17.31 -4.10
CA ALA A 31 20.09 -17.11 -5.51
C ALA A 31 19.07 -17.80 -6.43
N GLU A 32 18.47 -18.90 -5.99
CA GLU A 32 17.38 -19.56 -6.69
C GLU A 32 16.10 -18.71 -6.64
N ALA A 33 15.73 -18.22 -5.45
CA ALA A 33 14.59 -17.31 -5.27
C ALA A 33 14.74 -16.01 -6.07
N LEU A 34 15.96 -15.44 -6.12
CA LEU A 34 16.26 -14.27 -6.92
C LEU A 34 16.03 -14.51 -8.41
N ARG A 35 16.53 -15.64 -8.93
CA ARG A 35 16.30 -16.04 -10.32
C ARG A 35 14.83 -16.29 -10.62
N ALA A 36 14.11 -16.92 -9.71
CA ALA A 36 12.67 -17.16 -9.88
C ALA A 36 11.87 -15.84 -9.96
N VAL A 37 12.31 -14.77 -9.29
CA VAL A 37 11.75 -13.42 -9.46
C VAL A 37 12.14 -12.84 -10.83
N GLU A 38 13.41 -12.95 -11.23
CA GLU A 38 13.89 -12.45 -12.53
C GLU A 38 13.22 -13.14 -13.73
N ASP A 39 12.95 -14.44 -13.62
CA ASP A 39 12.31 -15.27 -14.64
C ASP A 39 10.77 -15.13 -14.63
N GLY A 40 10.21 -14.47 -13.60
CA GLY A 40 8.76 -14.24 -13.44
C GLY A 40 7.98 -15.45 -12.93
N ASP A 41 8.67 -16.47 -12.40
CA ASP A 41 8.07 -17.66 -11.81
C ASP A 41 7.42 -17.36 -10.45
N ILE A 42 7.98 -16.39 -9.71
CA ILE A 42 7.41 -15.82 -8.49
C ILE A 42 7.43 -14.30 -8.56
N GLU A 43 6.45 -13.65 -7.92
CA GLU A 43 6.32 -12.19 -7.94
C GLU A 43 7.19 -11.49 -6.89
N GLY A 44 7.76 -12.24 -5.94
CA GLY A 44 8.65 -11.72 -4.88
C GLY A 44 8.82 -12.69 -3.72
N PHE A 45 9.81 -12.42 -2.86
CA PHE A 45 10.10 -13.16 -1.64
C PHE A 45 10.61 -12.26 -0.51
N LEU A 46 10.64 -12.85 0.68
CA LEU A 46 11.16 -12.25 1.90
C LEU A 46 12.39 -13.04 2.34
N ALA A 47 13.55 -12.39 2.42
CA ALA A 47 14.79 -13.03 2.84
C ALA A 47 15.15 -12.65 4.28
N PHE A 48 15.50 -13.69 5.05
CA PHE A 48 16.04 -13.57 6.40
C PHE A 48 17.56 -13.79 6.35
N PRO A 49 18.37 -12.73 6.55
CA PRO A 49 19.82 -12.84 6.64
C PRO A 49 20.28 -13.84 7.70
N GLU A 50 21.49 -14.39 7.56
CA GLU A 50 22.03 -15.41 8.49
C GLU A 50 22.13 -14.88 9.93
N ASP A 51 22.38 -13.59 10.08
CA ASP A 51 22.48 -12.89 11.36
C ASP A 51 21.14 -12.45 11.93
N PHE A 52 20.02 -12.61 11.20
CA PHE A 52 18.70 -12.15 11.64
C PHE A 52 18.31 -12.68 13.03
N SER A 53 18.41 -14.00 13.22
CA SER A 53 18.01 -14.61 14.50
C SER A 53 18.97 -14.19 15.63
N GLU A 54 20.26 -14.03 15.33
CA GLU A 54 21.27 -13.62 16.30
C GLU A 54 21.07 -12.16 16.71
N GLY A 55 20.89 -11.26 15.74
CA GLY A 55 20.67 -9.83 15.95
C GLY A 55 19.40 -9.53 16.75
N VAL A 56 18.32 -10.28 16.51
CA VAL A 56 17.08 -10.22 17.30
C VAL A 56 17.31 -10.72 18.73
N MET A 57 18.00 -11.85 18.92
CA MET A 57 18.24 -12.42 20.26
C MET A 57 19.21 -11.58 21.09
N MET A 58 20.24 -11.02 20.46
CA MET A 58 21.25 -10.20 21.12
C MET A 58 20.82 -8.74 21.29
N GLY A 59 19.82 -8.31 20.53
CA GLY A 59 19.14 -7.03 20.70
C GLY A 59 19.82 -5.83 20.05
N TYR A 60 20.77 -6.07 19.13
CA TYR A 60 21.39 -5.04 18.29
C TYR A 60 20.58 -4.70 17.03
N GLY A 61 19.56 -5.51 16.76
CA GLY A 61 18.69 -5.38 15.60
C GLY A 61 19.05 -6.31 14.46
N ALA A 62 18.15 -6.40 13.50
CA ALA A 62 18.23 -7.35 12.39
C ALA A 62 17.54 -6.76 11.17
N ASP A 63 18.15 -6.90 10.01
CA ASP A 63 17.57 -6.45 8.75
C ASP A 63 16.74 -7.57 8.12
N LEU A 64 15.67 -7.19 7.42
CA LEU A 64 14.84 -8.11 6.67
C LEU A 64 14.72 -7.60 5.24
N GLU A 65 15.00 -8.48 4.29
CA GLU A 65 15.11 -8.08 2.89
C GLU A 65 13.83 -8.43 2.14
N VAL A 66 13.26 -7.44 1.46
CA VAL A 66 12.08 -7.61 0.62
C VAL A 66 12.52 -7.49 -0.83
N VAL A 67 12.43 -8.60 -1.57
CA VAL A 67 12.73 -8.67 -2.99
C VAL A 67 11.45 -8.95 -3.73
N ALA A 68 11.12 -8.13 -4.73
CA ALA A 68 9.89 -8.31 -5.49
C ALA A 68 10.00 -7.71 -6.87
N ASP A 69 9.24 -8.29 -7.80
CA ASP A 69 9.09 -7.74 -9.13
C ASP A 69 8.47 -6.34 -9.05
N VAL A 70 8.98 -5.47 -9.89
CA VAL A 70 8.62 -4.06 -9.96
C VAL A 70 7.23 -3.81 -10.51
N GLU A 71 6.74 -4.68 -11.38
CA GLU A 71 5.41 -4.69 -11.95
C GLU A 71 4.37 -5.31 -10.99
N ALA A 72 4.83 -6.12 -10.02
CA ALA A 72 3.99 -6.77 -9.01
C ALA A 72 3.66 -5.84 -7.81
N ALA A 73 2.94 -4.75 -8.07
CA ALA A 73 2.61 -3.73 -7.06
C ALA A 73 1.86 -4.29 -5.83
N ASN A 74 0.92 -5.22 -6.05
CA ASN A 74 0.15 -5.83 -4.96
C ASN A 74 1.04 -6.71 -4.07
N THR A 75 1.88 -7.55 -4.68
CA THR A 75 2.80 -8.45 -3.97
C THR A 75 3.84 -7.67 -3.18
N ARG A 76 4.36 -6.57 -3.73
CA ARG A 76 5.20 -5.63 -2.99
C ARG A 76 4.51 -5.07 -1.75
N ALA A 77 3.24 -4.66 -1.85
CA ALA A 77 2.50 -4.15 -0.71
C ALA A 77 2.30 -5.22 0.37
N VAL A 78 1.98 -6.46 -0.04
CA VAL A 78 1.83 -7.60 0.87
C VAL A 78 3.14 -7.93 1.57
N LEU A 79 4.24 -8.07 0.83
CA LEU A 79 5.56 -8.38 1.40
C LEU A 79 6.04 -7.29 2.36
N ASN A 80 5.86 -6.02 2.02
CA ASN A 80 6.17 -4.91 2.95
C ASN A 80 5.30 -4.93 4.20
N GLY A 81 4.01 -5.26 4.07
CA GLY A 81 3.10 -5.40 5.20
C GLY A 81 3.52 -6.54 6.13
N ILE A 82 3.87 -7.70 5.57
CA ILE A 82 4.40 -8.86 6.30
C ILE A 82 5.69 -8.48 7.02
N ALA A 83 6.63 -7.87 6.29
CA ALA A 83 7.90 -7.44 6.83
C ALA A 83 7.71 -6.50 8.03
N THR A 84 6.87 -5.48 7.88
CA THR A 84 6.51 -4.54 8.95
C THR A 84 5.87 -5.23 10.15
N ALA A 85 4.96 -6.19 9.92
CA ALA A 85 4.32 -6.94 10.99
C ALA A 85 5.34 -7.78 11.79
N ILE A 86 6.27 -8.45 11.09
CA ILE A 86 7.36 -9.22 11.72
C ILE A 86 8.22 -8.29 12.58
N ALA A 87 8.61 -7.12 12.08
CA ALA A 87 9.40 -6.16 12.85
C ALA A 87 8.69 -5.64 14.08
N SER A 88 7.41 -5.30 13.94
CA SER A 88 6.60 -4.81 15.06
C SER A 88 6.50 -5.85 16.17
N GLU A 89 6.22 -7.10 15.80
CA GLU A 89 6.09 -8.20 16.76
C GLU A 89 7.41 -8.50 17.48
N VAL A 90 8.51 -8.59 16.71
CA VAL A 90 9.85 -8.83 17.26
C VAL A 90 10.27 -7.69 18.19
N GLY A 91 10.04 -6.43 17.78
CA GLY A 91 10.32 -5.26 18.60
C GLY A 91 9.53 -5.27 19.91
N ALA A 92 8.23 -5.61 19.87
CA ALA A 92 7.40 -5.71 21.07
C ALA A 92 7.90 -6.78 22.05
N GLN A 93 8.30 -7.95 21.54
CA GLN A 93 8.84 -9.04 22.36
C GLN A 93 10.17 -8.66 23.02
N GLN A 94 11.04 -7.95 22.31
CA GLN A 94 12.31 -7.47 22.84
C GLN A 94 12.13 -6.39 23.92
N VAL A 95 11.19 -5.48 23.73
CA VAL A 95 10.81 -4.48 24.74
C VAL A 95 10.28 -5.16 26.01
N ALA A 96 9.45 -6.20 25.87
CA ALA A 96 8.94 -6.96 27.02
C ALA A 96 10.07 -7.72 27.76
N SER A 97 11.00 -8.33 27.03
CA SER A 97 12.16 -9.03 27.59
C SER A 97 13.09 -8.08 28.35
N SER A 98 13.46 -6.95 27.72
CA SER A 98 14.32 -5.95 28.35
C SER A 98 13.67 -5.28 29.57
N ALA A 99 12.36 -5.04 29.55
CA ALA A 99 11.62 -4.56 30.71
C ALA A 99 11.62 -5.60 31.85
N THR A 100 11.48 -6.89 31.55
CA THR A 100 11.52 -7.97 32.55
C THR A 100 12.91 -8.12 33.16
N ILE A 101 13.97 -8.06 32.35
CA ILE A 101 15.36 -8.06 32.84
C ILE A 101 15.62 -6.82 33.69
N GLY A 102 15.17 -5.64 33.25
CA GLY A 102 15.28 -4.40 34.02
C GLY A 102 14.57 -4.50 35.38
N LEU A 103 13.39 -5.10 35.44
CA LEU A 103 12.67 -5.38 36.67
C LEU A 103 13.38 -6.41 37.56
N MET A 104 13.94 -7.48 37.00
CA MET A 104 14.71 -8.49 37.76
C MET A 104 16.01 -7.91 38.32
N VAL A 105 16.73 -7.09 37.54
CA VAL A 105 17.94 -6.39 38.01
C VAL A 105 17.57 -5.41 39.11
N ALA A 106 16.54 -4.59 38.92
CA ALA A 106 16.02 -3.70 39.95
C ALA A 106 15.59 -4.47 41.22
N GLN A 107 14.97 -5.64 41.07
CA GLN A 107 14.51 -6.47 42.19
C GLN A 107 15.66 -7.22 42.88
N SER A 108 16.73 -7.59 42.16
CA SER A 108 17.94 -8.19 42.73
C SER A 108 18.83 -7.21 43.50
N MET A 109 18.65 -5.91 43.26
CA MET A 109 19.33 -4.84 43.99
C MET A 109 18.55 -4.34 45.22
N ILE A 110 17.33 -4.84 45.46
CA ILE A 110 16.55 -4.51 46.65
C ILE A 110 16.85 -5.56 47.72
N ASP A 111 17.98 -5.37 48.40
CA ASP A 111 18.12 -5.88 49.76
C ASP A 111 17.15 -5.11 50.68
N SER A 112 16.58 -5.85 51.61
CA SER A 112 15.27 -5.65 52.22
C SER A 112 15.13 -4.49 53.24
N SER A 113 15.67 -3.30 52.97
CA SER A 113 15.58 -2.20 53.96
C SER A 113 15.34 -0.76 53.48
N ASP A 114 15.31 -0.45 52.19
CA ASP A 114 15.01 0.93 51.73
C ASP A 114 13.96 0.94 50.61
N MET A 115 12.69 1.05 50.99
CA MET A 115 11.64 1.54 50.09
C MET A 115 11.61 3.07 50.18
N PRO A 116 12.32 3.74 49.29
CA PRO A 116 11.65 4.62 48.34
C PRO A 116 12.31 4.51 46.96
N ASP A 117 11.53 4.21 45.92
CA ASP A 117 11.83 4.46 44.48
C ASP A 117 11.26 3.41 43.52
N ILE A 118 10.34 2.54 43.97
CA ILE A 118 9.52 1.75 43.04
C ILE A 118 8.74 2.68 42.09
N GLU A 119 8.33 3.87 42.56
CA GLU A 119 7.62 4.87 41.76
C GLU A 119 8.53 5.62 40.75
N GLN A 120 9.84 5.74 41.03
CA GLN A 120 10.82 6.28 40.08
C GLN A 120 11.26 5.23 39.07
N ALA A 121 11.51 3.99 39.54
CA ALA A 121 11.83 2.87 38.68
C ALA A 121 10.67 2.57 37.69
N MET A 122 9.42 2.60 38.16
CA MET A 122 8.25 2.52 37.27
C MET A 122 8.21 3.69 36.28
N ARG A 123 8.42 4.94 36.72
CA ARG A 123 8.44 6.10 35.81
C ARG A 123 9.55 6.02 34.76
N GLN A 124 10.70 5.46 35.09
CA GLN A 124 11.82 5.31 34.16
C GLN A 124 11.57 4.18 33.14
N ILE A 125 10.92 3.09 33.56
CA ILE A 125 10.45 2.02 32.68
C ILE A 125 9.34 2.53 31.74
N PHE A 126 8.35 3.26 32.27
CA PHE A 126 7.29 3.88 31.46
C PHE A 126 7.80 4.98 30.54
N ALA A 127 8.82 5.76 30.95
CA ALA A 127 9.49 6.74 30.09
C ALA A 127 10.29 6.06 28.97
N GLY A 128 10.96 4.94 29.25
CA GLY A 128 11.60 4.09 28.24
C GLY A 128 10.61 3.41 27.29
N MET A 129 9.39 3.13 27.74
CA MET A 129 8.29 2.58 26.92
C MET A 129 7.65 3.65 26.01
N GLY A 130 7.49 4.88 26.51
CA GLY A 130 7.05 6.03 25.70
C GLY A 130 8.06 6.40 24.62
N ASP A 131 9.35 6.16 24.88
CA ASP A 131 10.45 6.31 23.92
C ASP A 131 10.60 5.07 23.01
N ALA A 132 10.21 3.87 23.46
CA ALA A 132 10.21 2.65 22.63
C ALA A 132 9.09 2.64 21.58
N ALA A 133 7.99 3.36 21.81
CA ALA A 133 7.00 3.65 20.76
C ALA A 133 7.49 4.70 19.75
N ALA A 134 8.56 5.43 20.08
CA ALA A 134 9.20 6.45 19.24
C ALA A 134 10.58 6.02 18.70
N ARG A 135 11.14 4.90 19.16
CA ARG A 135 12.32 4.27 18.56
C ARG A 135 11.86 3.61 17.28
N GLU A 136 12.33 4.18 16.17
CA GLU A 136 12.24 3.59 14.85
C GLU A 136 12.52 2.09 14.94
N SER A 137 11.65 1.31 14.30
CA SER A 137 11.74 -0.14 14.16
C SER A 137 13.20 -0.58 14.06
N ILE A 138 13.60 -1.47 14.97
CA ILE A 138 14.95 -2.06 15.02
C ILE A 138 15.23 -2.92 13.76
N ILE A 139 14.22 -3.14 12.93
CA ILE A 139 14.35 -3.73 11.60
C ILE A 139 14.31 -2.61 10.57
N THR A 140 15.45 -2.39 9.91
CA THR A 140 15.53 -1.60 8.69
C THR A 140 15.26 -2.54 7.52
N PHE A 141 14.34 -2.14 6.63
CA PHE A 141 14.07 -2.90 5.42
C PHE A 141 14.70 -2.16 4.25
N GLU A 142 15.73 -2.75 3.65
CA GLU A 142 16.21 -2.30 2.35
C GLU A 142 15.37 -2.99 1.27
N THR A 143 14.59 -2.19 0.53
CA THR A 143 13.88 -2.69 -0.65
C THR A 143 14.85 -2.66 -1.83
N GLN A 144 15.39 -3.81 -2.21
CA GLN A 144 16.17 -3.92 -3.43
C GLN A 144 15.22 -4.07 -4.62
N LYS A 145 15.10 -3.00 -5.40
CA LYS A 145 14.30 -2.99 -6.61
C LYS A 145 15.09 -3.63 -7.75
N ILE A 146 14.64 -4.78 -8.24
CA ILE A 146 15.29 -5.48 -9.36
C ILE A 146 14.67 -4.96 -10.66
N GLY A 147 15.47 -4.26 -11.47
CA GLY A 147 15.05 -3.63 -12.73
C GLY A 147 14.77 -2.13 -12.62
N GLU A 148 15.13 -1.40 -13.68
CA GLU A 148 14.75 0.01 -13.84
C GLU A 148 13.28 0.09 -14.27
N VAL A 149 12.48 0.84 -13.53
CA VAL A 149 11.16 1.28 -14.00
C VAL A 149 11.11 2.78 -13.83
N GLU A 150 10.88 3.49 -14.95
CA GLU A 150 10.38 4.86 -14.94
C GLU A 150 9.23 4.92 -13.94
N GLY A 151 9.32 5.81 -12.95
CA GLY A 151 8.40 5.82 -11.82
C GLY A 151 6.96 5.60 -12.25
N PHE A 152 6.30 4.60 -11.67
CA PHE A 152 4.88 4.33 -11.88
C PHE A 152 4.14 5.65 -11.65
N ASN A 153 3.77 6.33 -12.74
CA ASN A 153 3.00 7.56 -12.64
C ASN A 153 1.58 7.10 -12.34
N GLU A 154 1.19 7.06 -11.06
CA GLU A 154 -0.15 6.66 -10.60
C GLU A 154 -1.25 7.39 -11.41
N SER A 155 -0.93 8.58 -11.90
CA SER A 155 -1.70 9.38 -12.85
C SER A 155 -2.09 8.62 -14.13
N ASN A 156 -1.23 7.78 -14.70
CA ASN A 156 -1.51 7.01 -15.92
C ASN A 156 -2.64 5.99 -15.74
N TYR A 157 -2.87 5.50 -14.52
CA TYR A 157 -3.96 4.57 -14.24
C TYR A 157 -5.26 5.30 -13.86
N VAL A 158 -5.14 6.39 -13.10
CA VAL A 158 -6.29 7.12 -12.53
C VAL A 158 -6.92 8.11 -13.52
N ILE A 159 -6.11 8.80 -14.34
CA ILE A 159 -6.58 9.82 -15.29
C ILE A 159 -7.54 9.26 -16.34
N PRO A 160 -7.30 8.08 -16.96
CA PRO A 160 -8.25 7.50 -17.92
C PRO A 160 -9.63 7.24 -17.30
N GLY A 161 -9.67 6.80 -16.03
CA GLY A 161 -10.93 6.57 -15.31
C GLY A 161 -11.74 7.85 -15.12
N TYR A 162 -11.09 8.94 -14.67
CA TYR A 162 -11.75 10.23 -14.54
C TYR A 162 -12.22 10.81 -15.87
N LEU A 163 -11.44 10.64 -16.95
CA LEU A 163 -11.81 11.10 -18.28
C LEU A 163 -13.13 10.46 -18.74
N VAL A 164 -13.29 9.16 -18.55
CA VAL A 164 -14.55 8.45 -18.87
C VAL A 164 -15.70 9.03 -18.04
N MET A 165 -15.55 9.15 -16.72
CA MET A 165 -16.59 9.71 -15.85
C MET A 165 -17.06 11.08 -16.32
N PHE A 166 -16.11 11.96 -16.64
CA PHE A 166 -16.36 13.33 -17.05
C PHE A 166 -17.06 13.45 -18.41
N VAL A 167 -16.70 12.60 -19.38
CA VAL A 167 -17.40 12.54 -20.68
C VAL A 167 -18.85 12.09 -20.48
N PHE A 168 -19.08 11.04 -19.69
CA PHE A 168 -20.43 10.56 -19.40
C PHE A 168 -21.25 11.57 -18.57
N PHE A 169 -20.62 12.27 -17.63
CA PHE A 169 -21.27 13.33 -16.86
C PHE A 169 -21.72 14.50 -17.75
N THR A 170 -20.85 14.97 -18.66
CA THR A 170 -21.20 16.00 -19.63
C THR A 170 -22.33 15.53 -20.56
N ALA A 171 -22.31 14.27 -20.99
CA ALA A 171 -23.38 13.69 -21.79
C ALA A 171 -24.72 13.64 -21.03
N ALA A 172 -24.71 13.28 -19.75
CA ALA A 172 -25.91 13.24 -18.91
C ALA A 172 -26.52 14.64 -18.71
N LEU A 173 -25.70 15.65 -18.42
CA LEU A 173 -26.16 17.04 -18.31
C LEU A 173 -26.73 17.57 -19.62
N ALA A 174 -26.11 17.22 -20.75
CA ALA A 174 -26.62 17.58 -22.06
C ALA A 174 -27.96 16.90 -22.39
N ALA A 175 -28.12 15.64 -22.01
CA ALA A 175 -29.38 14.92 -22.16
C ALA A 175 -30.49 15.57 -21.33
N GLU A 176 -30.20 15.98 -20.09
CA GLU A 176 -31.15 16.73 -19.26
C GLU A 176 -31.55 18.06 -19.92
N LEU A 177 -30.59 18.79 -20.49
CA LEU A 177 -30.85 20.05 -21.19
C LEU A 177 -31.81 19.84 -22.37
N ILE A 178 -31.56 18.82 -23.20
CA ILE A 178 -32.43 18.45 -24.33
C ILE A 178 -33.85 18.13 -23.85
N VAL A 179 -33.99 17.37 -22.76
CA VAL A 179 -35.29 16.99 -22.20
C VAL A 179 -36.02 18.21 -21.64
N ARG A 180 -35.33 19.11 -20.91
CA ARG A 180 -35.90 20.36 -20.41
C ARG A 180 -36.37 21.27 -21.55
N GLU A 181 -35.63 21.34 -22.64
CA GLU A 181 -36.00 22.13 -23.81
C GLU A 181 -37.24 21.59 -24.52
N ARG A 182 -37.42 20.27 -24.50
CA ARG A 182 -38.65 19.63 -24.97
C ARG A 182 -39.84 19.93 -24.03
N GLN A 183 -39.64 19.86 -22.72
CA GLN A 183 -40.69 20.12 -21.72
C GLN A 183 -41.15 21.57 -21.70
N ASN A 184 -40.23 22.52 -21.89
CA ASN A 184 -40.53 23.95 -21.86
C ASN A 184 -41.11 24.48 -23.18
N HIS A 185 -41.37 23.60 -24.17
CA HIS A 185 -41.85 23.95 -25.50
C HIS A 185 -40.96 25.00 -26.23
N THR A 186 -39.73 25.23 -25.75
CA THR A 186 -38.78 26.17 -26.37
C THR A 186 -38.33 25.65 -27.73
N LEU A 187 -38.18 24.33 -27.87
CA LEU A 187 -37.91 23.69 -29.15
C LEU A 187 -39.04 23.97 -30.15
N GLU A 188 -40.30 23.87 -29.73
CA GLU A 188 -41.47 24.13 -30.59
C GLU A 188 -41.54 25.60 -31.02
N ARG A 189 -41.17 26.52 -30.12
CA ARG A 189 -41.10 27.96 -30.41
C ARG A 189 -39.97 28.31 -31.39
N MET A 190 -38.83 27.64 -31.31
CA MET A 190 -37.74 27.81 -32.28
C MET A 190 -38.10 27.26 -33.66
N LEU A 191 -38.96 26.25 -33.75
CA LEU A 191 -39.42 25.68 -35.02
C LEU A 191 -40.49 26.52 -35.73
N ALA A 192 -41.09 27.47 -35.02
CA ALA A 192 -41.90 28.52 -35.62
C ALA A 192 -41.04 29.61 -36.29
N SER A 193 -39.72 29.66 -36.03
CA SER A 193 -38.76 30.47 -36.78
C SER A 193 -38.26 29.72 -38.03
N SER A 194 -37.59 30.39 -38.97
CA SER A 194 -37.17 29.81 -40.26
C SER A 194 -36.08 28.72 -40.19
N VAL A 195 -35.82 28.13 -39.02
CA VAL A 195 -34.73 27.19 -38.77
C VAL A 195 -35.23 25.74 -38.73
N ARG A 196 -34.49 24.82 -39.37
CA ARG A 196 -34.84 23.39 -39.47
C ARG A 196 -34.55 22.63 -38.17
N LYS A 197 -35.44 21.69 -37.79
CA LYS A 197 -35.31 20.77 -36.62
C LYS A 197 -33.94 20.11 -36.52
N ALA A 198 -33.47 19.58 -37.65
CA ALA A 198 -32.20 18.85 -37.72
C ALA A 198 -30.99 19.74 -37.43
N SER A 199 -31.03 21.02 -37.80
CA SER A 199 -29.92 21.96 -37.53
C SER A 199 -29.85 22.35 -36.05
N ILE A 200 -31.00 22.45 -35.37
CA ILE A 200 -31.05 22.77 -33.93
C ILE A 200 -30.52 21.59 -33.12
N LEU A 201 -31.05 20.37 -33.35
CA LEU A 201 -30.54 19.17 -32.68
C LEU A 201 -29.08 18.89 -33.03
N GLY A 202 -28.70 19.05 -34.30
CA GLY A 202 -27.33 18.84 -34.76
C GLY A 202 -26.36 19.80 -34.09
N GLY A 203 -26.71 21.09 -33.98
CA GLY A 203 -25.88 22.08 -33.29
C GLY A 203 -25.75 21.81 -31.79
N MET A 204 -26.83 21.37 -31.14
CA MET A 204 -26.81 21.01 -29.72
C MET A 204 -25.94 19.78 -29.45
N PHE A 205 -26.09 18.73 -30.27
CA PHE A 205 -25.27 17.53 -30.17
C PHE A 205 -23.79 17.82 -30.49
N ALA A 206 -23.53 18.58 -31.57
CA ALA A 206 -22.18 18.98 -31.94
C ALA A 206 -21.52 19.86 -30.86
N GLY A 207 -22.28 20.75 -30.21
CA GLY A 207 -21.80 21.55 -29.09
C GLY A 207 -21.40 20.71 -27.88
N THR A 208 -22.20 19.71 -27.53
CA THR A 208 -21.88 18.77 -26.44
C THR A 208 -20.67 17.91 -26.79
N ALA A 209 -20.59 17.40 -28.02
CA ALA A 209 -19.44 16.62 -28.49
C ALA A 209 -18.15 17.45 -28.48
N ALA A 210 -18.21 18.71 -28.93
CA ALA A 210 -17.09 19.63 -28.89
C ALA A 210 -16.61 19.90 -27.46
N LYS A 211 -17.54 20.08 -26.50
CA LYS A 211 -17.18 20.20 -25.08
C LYS A 211 -16.45 18.96 -24.56
N GLY A 212 -16.92 17.76 -24.89
CA GLY A 212 -16.25 16.51 -24.52
C GLY A 212 -14.84 16.39 -25.12
N LEU A 213 -14.67 16.75 -26.40
CA LEU A 213 -13.35 16.74 -27.05
C LEU A 213 -12.39 17.76 -26.44
N ILE A 214 -12.85 18.97 -26.14
CA ILE A 214 -12.06 19.99 -25.44
C ILE A 214 -11.66 19.48 -24.05
N GLN A 215 -12.58 18.84 -23.34
CA GLN A 215 -12.33 18.25 -22.03
C GLN A 215 -11.25 17.16 -22.10
N ILE A 216 -11.31 16.25 -23.07
CA ILE A 216 -10.28 15.23 -23.31
C ILE A 216 -8.92 15.89 -23.60
N LEU A 217 -8.88 16.92 -24.44
CA LEU A 217 -7.66 17.67 -24.73
C LEU A 217 -7.05 18.31 -23.48
N ILE A 218 -7.88 18.94 -22.62
CA ILE A 218 -7.42 19.54 -21.38
C ILE A 218 -6.82 18.48 -20.46
N PHE A 219 -7.51 17.34 -20.27
CA PHE A 219 -7.00 16.24 -19.46
C PHE A 219 -5.72 15.65 -20.01
N TRP A 220 -5.59 15.54 -21.32
CA TRP A 220 -4.38 15.04 -21.94
C TRP A 220 -3.19 16.00 -21.73
N VAL A 221 -3.40 17.31 -21.88
CA VAL A 221 -2.36 18.33 -21.65
C VAL A 221 -1.96 18.39 -20.18
N VAL A 222 -2.93 18.36 -19.25
CA VAL A 222 -2.67 18.42 -17.81
C VAL A 222 -2.09 17.11 -17.30
N GLY A 223 -2.50 15.96 -17.84
CA GLY A 223 -1.99 14.64 -17.44
C GLY A 223 -0.61 14.30 -17.99
N LEU A 224 -0.16 15.00 -19.05
CA LEU A 224 1.20 14.91 -19.59
C LEU A 224 2.22 15.79 -18.84
N LEU A 225 1.74 16.81 -18.12
CA LEU A 225 2.54 17.76 -17.33
C LEU A 225 2.70 17.27 -15.88
#